data_AF-A0A7C5QDX8-F1
#
_entry.id   AF-A0A7C5QDX8-F1
#
_cell.length_a   1.000
_cell.length_b   1.000
_cell.length_c   1.000
_cell.angle_alpha   90.00
_cell.angle_beta   90.00
_cell.angle_gamma   90.00
#
_symmetry.space_group_name_H-M   'P 1'
#
loop_
_entity.id
_entity.type
_entity.pdbx_description
1 polymer ?
#
loop_
_entity_poly.entity_id
_entity_poly.type
_entity_poly.pdbx_seq_one_letter_code
_entity_poly.pdbx_strand_id
1 'polypeptide(L)'
;MITGKIDMNSAARDSVSRNTLSGSCIDALFVNARFFLLATITLVLLLPGMVRADGLFDFQMKLAKKGNAEAEYKVGEMYETGFGVKKDMTEAMSWITKSADQGHETAGFKLLYWDVEKNGITDANKAKVESLKAKAKDGNPQAQYYVGSMYANGVGVKKDSNKAISWLNKAALVGVLAAERELTTVREGKQRAALAKRRAEEKKRAQLKARQEREKQAKIEQQRKLQAQKQADAKARAEEVARQNKSANAAAALEAKEKADKAAAEEARQAKLLAQQKAEAKKRESQKQALLKKRAADE
;
A
#
# COMPACT_ATOMS: atom_id res chain seq x y z
N MET A 1 -7.21 -32.08 -57.59
CA MET A 1 -7.84 -32.17 -58.93
C MET A 1 -9.34 -32.20 -58.69
N ILE A 2 -10.08 -31.13 -59.04
CA ILE A 2 -10.95 -31.05 -60.25
C ILE A 2 -11.99 -32.18 -60.16
N THR A 3 -13.30 -32.01 -59.96
CA THR A 3 -14.34 -31.14 -60.57
C THR A 3 -15.65 -31.50 -59.83
N GLY A 4 -16.66 -30.64 -59.65
CA GLY A 4 -17.44 -29.98 -60.69
C GLY A 4 -18.82 -30.64 -60.81
N LYS A 5 -19.84 -29.93 -60.28
CA LYS A 5 -21.30 -29.96 -60.53
C LYS A 5 -21.87 -30.95 -61.55
N ILE A 6 -23.03 -31.52 -61.18
CA ILE A 6 -24.14 -31.67 -62.13
C ILE A 6 -25.40 -31.06 -61.48
N ASP A 7 -25.89 -30.03 -62.15
CA ASP A 7 -27.17 -29.37 -61.92
C ASP A 7 -28.34 -30.18 -62.54
N MET A 8 -29.55 -29.74 -62.19
CA MET A 8 -30.80 -29.83 -62.97
C MET A 8 -31.77 -30.98 -62.67
N ASN A 9 -32.71 -30.66 -61.79
CA ASN A 9 -34.08 -30.27 -62.18
C ASN A 9 -34.64 -30.98 -63.43
N SER A 10 -35.55 -31.94 -63.21
CA SER A 10 -36.50 -32.43 -64.21
C SER A 10 -37.91 -32.43 -63.61
N ALA A 11 -38.67 -31.41 -64.00
CA ALA A 11 -40.09 -31.40 -64.40
C ALA A 11 -40.98 -32.54 -63.85
N ALA A 12 -41.96 -32.28 -62.99
CA ALA A 12 -43.23 -31.54 -63.22
C ALA A 12 -44.41 -32.52 -63.40
N ARG A 13 -45.57 -32.09 -62.85
CA ARG A 13 -46.95 -32.59 -63.03
C ARG A 13 -47.34 -33.79 -62.15
N ASP A 14 -48.40 -33.78 -61.33
CA ASP A 14 -49.65 -33.03 -61.40
C ASP A 14 -50.28 -32.72 -60.02
N SER A 15 -51.08 -31.66 -60.05
CA SER A 15 -52.09 -31.14 -59.10
C SER A 15 -52.89 -32.22 -58.35
N VAL A 16 -53.36 -32.04 -57.11
CA VAL A 16 -54.54 -31.25 -56.66
C VAL A 16 -54.53 -31.41 -55.12
N SER A 17 -54.50 -30.38 -54.28
CA SER A 17 -55.70 -29.67 -53.85
C SER A 17 -55.30 -28.49 -52.97
N ARG A 18 -55.84 -27.32 -53.31
CA ARG A 18 -55.85 -26.13 -52.46
C ARG A 18 -56.65 -26.47 -51.19
N ASN A 19 -56.04 -26.28 -50.03
CA ASN A 19 -56.78 -25.85 -48.84
C ASN A 19 -56.02 -24.69 -48.20
N THR A 20 -56.38 -23.50 -48.66
CA THR A 20 -56.21 -22.24 -47.98
C THR A 20 -56.93 -22.30 -46.63
N LEU A 21 -56.24 -22.70 -45.58
CA LEU A 21 -56.60 -22.32 -44.22
C LEU A 21 -55.72 -21.13 -43.85
N SER A 22 -56.38 -19.97 -43.86
CA SER A 22 -55.89 -18.64 -43.53
C SER A 22 -54.76 -18.59 -42.49
N GLY A 23 -53.60 -18.06 -42.89
CA GLY A 23 -52.50 -17.69 -41.97
C GLY A 23 -52.88 -16.64 -40.92
N SER A 24 -54.11 -16.11 -40.96
CA SER A 24 -54.64 -15.15 -39.98
C SER A 24 -54.95 -15.76 -38.60
N CYS A 25 -55.18 -17.07 -38.47
CA CYS A 25 -55.60 -17.65 -37.17
C CYS A 25 -54.44 -18.12 -36.28
N ILE A 26 -53.35 -18.62 -36.86
CA ILE A 26 -52.20 -19.12 -36.09
C ILE A 26 -51.37 -17.95 -35.55
N ASP A 27 -51.20 -16.89 -36.35
CA ASP A 27 -50.54 -15.65 -35.91
C ASP A 27 -51.35 -14.92 -34.84
N ALA A 28 -52.69 -14.91 -34.95
CA ALA A 28 -53.57 -14.33 -33.93
C ALA A 28 -53.51 -15.08 -32.59
N LEU A 29 -53.41 -16.41 -32.61
CA LEU A 29 -53.21 -17.23 -31.41
C LEU A 29 -51.86 -16.95 -30.74
N PHE A 30 -50.79 -16.79 -31.53
CA PHE A 30 -49.45 -16.50 -31.01
C PHE A 30 -49.34 -15.08 -30.44
N VAL A 31 -49.96 -14.09 -31.09
CA VAL A 31 -50.02 -12.70 -30.61
C VAL A 31 -50.88 -12.61 -29.34
N ASN A 32 -52.03 -13.28 -29.30
CA ASN A 32 -52.88 -13.31 -28.10
C ASN A 32 -52.20 -14.02 -26.94
N ALA A 33 -51.56 -15.18 -27.16
CA ALA A 33 -50.82 -15.89 -26.11
C ALA A 33 -49.63 -15.06 -25.58
N ARG A 34 -48.91 -14.35 -26.46
CA ARG A 34 -47.83 -13.43 -26.09
C ARG A 34 -48.36 -12.21 -25.34
N PHE A 35 -49.53 -11.69 -25.71
CA PHE A 35 -50.19 -10.61 -24.99
C PHE A 35 -50.63 -11.05 -23.60
N PHE A 36 -51.18 -12.27 -23.44
CA PHE A 36 -51.53 -12.84 -22.14
C PHE A 36 -50.30 -13.13 -21.28
N LEU A 37 -49.22 -13.65 -21.87
CA LEU A 37 -47.96 -13.87 -21.15
C LEU A 37 -47.33 -12.55 -20.71
N LEU A 38 -47.28 -11.56 -21.58
CA LEU A 38 -46.77 -10.23 -21.24
C LEU A 38 -47.70 -9.53 -20.24
N ALA A 39 -49.03 -9.66 -20.37
CA ALA A 39 -50.01 -9.11 -19.45
C ALA A 39 -49.90 -9.74 -18.06
N THR A 40 -49.69 -11.05 -17.95
CA THR A 40 -49.49 -11.74 -16.67
C THR A 40 -48.13 -11.38 -16.06
N ILE A 41 -47.07 -11.29 -16.86
CA ILE A 41 -45.75 -10.82 -16.39
C ILE A 41 -45.85 -9.36 -15.93
N THR A 42 -46.50 -8.47 -16.69
CA THR A 42 -46.73 -7.08 -16.25
C THR A 42 -47.65 -7.02 -15.04
N LEU A 43 -48.68 -7.86 -14.93
CA LEU A 43 -49.55 -7.91 -13.76
C LEU A 43 -48.74 -8.36 -12.53
N VAL A 44 -47.89 -9.36 -12.66
CA VAL A 44 -46.98 -9.81 -11.58
C VAL A 44 -45.90 -8.77 -11.25
N LEU A 45 -45.40 -8.03 -12.25
CA LEU A 45 -44.42 -6.94 -12.08
C LEU A 45 -45.04 -5.60 -11.66
N LEU A 46 -46.36 -5.44 -11.76
CA LEU A 46 -47.11 -4.24 -11.36
C LEU A 46 -47.92 -4.48 -10.05
N LEU A 47 -48.07 -5.74 -9.63
CA LEU A 47 -48.47 -6.19 -8.29
C LEU A 47 -47.37 -6.25 -7.18
N PRO A 48 -46.11 -5.78 -7.32
CA PRO A 48 -45.17 -5.73 -6.20
C PRO A 48 -45.59 -4.81 -5.06
N GLY A 49 -46.67 -4.03 -5.23
CA GLY A 49 -47.15 -3.09 -4.21
C GLY A 49 -48.09 -3.65 -3.15
N MET A 50 -48.58 -4.89 -3.30
CA MET A 50 -49.70 -5.39 -2.47
C MET A 50 -49.33 -6.41 -1.39
N VAL A 51 -48.09 -6.91 -1.38
CA VAL A 51 -47.53 -7.64 -0.25
C VAL A 51 -46.54 -6.72 0.46
N ARG A 52 -47.08 -5.72 1.17
CA ARG A 52 -46.27 -4.92 2.10
C ARG A 52 -45.82 -5.81 3.25
N ALA A 53 -44.52 -5.77 3.56
CA ALA A 53 -43.94 -6.40 4.75
C ALA A 53 -44.64 -5.97 6.06
N ASP A 54 -45.40 -4.87 6.03
CA ASP A 54 -46.24 -4.35 7.12
C ASP A 54 -47.15 -5.43 7.74
N GLY A 55 -47.66 -6.37 6.93
CA GLY A 55 -48.55 -7.43 7.44
C GLY A 55 -47.86 -8.48 8.31
N LEU A 56 -46.55 -8.69 8.18
CA LEU A 56 -45.83 -9.71 8.97
C LEU A 56 -45.70 -9.28 10.42
N PHE A 57 -45.36 -8.00 10.65
CA PHE A 57 -45.27 -7.45 12.00
C PHE A 57 -46.63 -7.53 12.69
N ASP A 58 -47.70 -7.08 12.01
CA ASP A 58 -49.06 -7.13 12.55
C ASP A 58 -49.51 -8.56 12.88
N PHE A 59 -49.17 -9.53 12.03
CA PHE A 59 -49.49 -10.94 12.27
C PHE A 59 -48.75 -11.49 13.49
N GLN A 60 -47.44 -11.28 13.59
CA GLN A 60 -46.65 -11.72 14.75
C GLN A 60 -47.08 -11.01 16.02
N MET A 61 -47.40 -9.71 15.95
CA MET A 61 -47.92 -8.93 17.07
C MET A 61 -49.26 -9.49 17.58
N LYS A 62 -50.17 -9.90 16.67
CA LYS A 62 -51.41 -10.56 17.06
C LYS A 62 -51.17 -11.89 17.79
N LEU A 63 -50.19 -12.69 17.34
CA LEU A 63 -49.82 -13.94 17.99
C LEU A 63 -49.11 -13.72 19.33
N ALA A 64 -48.22 -12.74 19.40
CA ALA A 64 -47.52 -12.35 20.61
C ALA A 64 -48.49 -11.87 21.70
N LYS A 65 -49.51 -11.09 21.33
CA LYS A 65 -50.59 -10.68 22.24
C LYS A 65 -51.43 -11.85 22.76
N LYS A 66 -51.50 -12.96 22.03
CA LYS A 66 -52.13 -14.21 22.46
C LYS A 66 -51.20 -15.09 23.33
N GLY A 67 -49.99 -14.62 23.66
CA GLY A 67 -49.04 -15.35 24.49
C GLY A 67 -48.26 -16.44 23.76
N ASN A 68 -48.07 -16.31 22.44
CA ASN A 68 -47.19 -17.22 21.72
C ASN A 68 -45.72 -16.79 21.89
N ALA A 69 -44.94 -17.54 22.66
CA ALA A 69 -43.55 -17.20 22.99
C ALA A 69 -42.63 -17.06 21.76
N GLU A 70 -42.82 -17.86 20.71
CA GLU A 70 -42.05 -17.75 19.45
C GLU A 70 -42.38 -16.44 18.72
N ALA A 71 -43.65 -16.06 18.68
CA ALA A 71 -44.08 -14.79 18.08
C ALA A 71 -43.58 -13.59 18.88
N GLU A 72 -43.58 -13.67 20.21
CA GLU A 72 -43.00 -12.63 21.08
C GLU A 72 -41.49 -12.46 20.81
N TYR A 73 -40.75 -13.55 20.66
CA TYR A 73 -39.34 -13.49 20.26
C TYR A 73 -39.17 -12.79 18.90
N LYS A 74 -39.97 -13.18 17.90
CA LYS A 74 -39.92 -12.58 16.55
C LYS A 74 -40.29 -11.10 16.54
N VAL A 75 -41.29 -10.68 17.32
CA VAL A 75 -41.64 -9.27 17.50
C VAL A 75 -40.45 -8.52 18.11
N GLY A 76 -39.81 -9.09 19.13
CA GLY A 76 -38.60 -8.51 19.69
C GLY A 76 -37.44 -8.39 18.68
N GLU A 77 -37.22 -9.40 17.83
CA GLU A 77 -36.21 -9.32 16.75
C GLU A 77 -36.56 -8.25 15.70
N MET A 78 -37.85 -8.07 15.39
CA MET A 78 -38.30 -7.02 14.48
C MET A 78 -38.04 -5.62 15.06
N TYR A 79 -38.28 -5.42 16.35
CA TYR A 79 -37.91 -4.18 17.05
C TYR A 79 -36.39 -3.98 17.15
N GLU A 80 -35.60 -5.04 17.34
CA GLU A 80 -34.13 -4.97 17.39
C GLU A 80 -33.52 -4.56 16.04
N THR A 81 -34.02 -5.17 14.96
CA THR A 81 -33.50 -4.98 13.60
C THR A 81 -34.14 -3.76 12.90
N GLY A 82 -35.33 -3.35 13.33
CA GLY A 82 -36.15 -2.36 12.62
C GLY A 82 -36.86 -2.92 11.38
N PHE A 83 -37.08 -4.24 11.32
CA PHE A 83 -37.75 -4.88 10.19
C PHE A 83 -39.27 -4.76 10.32
N GLY A 84 -39.91 -4.01 9.42
CA GLY A 84 -41.37 -3.80 9.43
C GLY A 84 -41.89 -2.91 10.58
N VAL A 85 -41.01 -2.46 11.47
CA VAL A 85 -41.32 -1.55 12.59
C VAL A 85 -40.12 -0.63 12.84
N LYS A 86 -40.35 0.54 13.44
CA LYS A 86 -39.24 1.41 13.87
C LYS A 86 -38.39 0.66 14.90
N LYS A 87 -37.07 0.66 14.70
CA LYS A 87 -36.11 0.07 15.63
C LYS A 87 -36.27 0.68 17.02
N ASP A 88 -36.45 -0.18 18.02
CA ASP A 88 -36.56 0.19 19.43
C ASP A 88 -35.99 -0.94 20.31
N MET A 89 -34.85 -0.67 20.96
CA MET A 89 -34.17 -1.68 21.77
C MET A 89 -34.90 -1.95 23.09
N THR A 90 -35.67 -0.99 23.62
CA THR A 90 -36.43 -1.15 24.86
C THR A 90 -37.59 -2.10 24.63
N GLU A 91 -38.33 -1.90 23.54
CA GLU A 91 -39.40 -2.82 23.12
C GLU A 91 -38.82 -4.20 22.81
N ALA A 92 -37.70 -4.27 22.08
CA ALA A 92 -37.03 -5.53 21.78
C ALA A 92 -36.70 -6.32 23.05
N MET A 93 -36.07 -5.67 24.04
CA MET A 93 -35.75 -6.30 25.32
C MET A 93 -37.01 -6.75 26.06
N SER A 94 -38.07 -5.94 26.07
CA SER A 94 -39.33 -6.29 26.76
C SER A 94 -39.96 -7.56 26.17
N TRP A 95 -40.12 -7.62 24.85
CA TRP A 95 -40.71 -8.78 24.16
C TRP A 95 -39.85 -10.03 24.26
N ILE A 96 -38.52 -9.91 24.14
CA ILE A 96 -37.60 -11.05 24.27
C ILE A 96 -37.57 -11.56 25.71
N THR A 97 -37.63 -10.67 26.72
CA THR A 97 -37.74 -11.07 28.13
C THR A 97 -39.02 -11.85 28.37
N LYS A 98 -40.16 -11.33 27.88
CA LYS A 98 -41.46 -12.02 28.01
C LYS A 98 -41.47 -13.42 27.38
N SER A 99 -40.82 -13.55 26.22
CA SER A 99 -40.63 -14.83 25.53
C SER A 99 -39.75 -15.80 26.34
N ALA A 100 -38.64 -15.29 26.90
CA ALA A 100 -37.72 -16.08 27.71
C ALA A 100 -38.35 -16.55 29.04
N ASP A 101 -39.18 -15.71 29.67
CA ASP A 101 -39.92 -16.04 30.90
C ASP A 101 -40.93 -17.18 30.67
N GLN A 102 -41.39 -17.36 29.44
CA GLN A 102 -42.22 -18.50 29.01
C GLN A 102 -41.39 -19.74 28.62
N GLY A 103 -40.07 -19.71 28.82
CA GLY A 103 -39.17 -20.83 28.54
C GLY A 103 -38.65 -20.90 27.12
N HIS A 104 -38.82 -19.86 26.29
CA HIS A 104 -38.26 -19.85 24.94
C HIS A 104 -36.73 -19.78 24.97
N GLU A 105 -36.06 -20.89 24.60
CA GLU A 105 -34.63 -21.05 24.80
C GLU A 105 -33.78 -20.02 24.05
N THR A 106 -34.13 -19.74 22.78
CA THR A 106 -33.39 -18.79 21.94
C THR A 106 -33.47 -17.37 22.51
N ALA A 107 -34.62 -17.01 23.09
CA ALA A 107 -34.79 -15.72 23.77
C ALA A 107 -33.89 -15.66 25.02
N GLY A 108 -33.87 -16.74 25.82
CA GLY A 108 -32.98 -16.85 26.98
C GLY A 108 -31.49 -16.74 26.61
N PHE A 109 -31.07 -17.36 25.51
CA PHE A 109 -29.69 -17.24 25.01
C PHE A 109 -29.35 -15.81 24.56
N LYS A 110 -30.29 -15.11 23.89
CA LYS A 110 -30.10 -13.71 23.49
C LYS A 110 -29.96 -12.78 24.68
N LEU A 111 -30.82 -12.93 25.70
CA LEU A 111 -30.71 -12.13 26.94
C LEU A 111 -29.40 -12.39 27.67
N LEU A 112 -28.98 -13.65 27.75
CA LEU A 112 -27.69 -14.01 28.32
C LEU A 112 -26.54 -13.37 27.53
N TYR A 113 -26.62 -13.35 26.21
CA TYR A 113 -25.62 -12.71 25.36
C TYR A 113 -25.52 -11.21 25.67
N TRP A 114 -26.64 -10.49 25.74
CA TRP A 114 -26.66 -9.06 26.09
C TRP A 114 -26.15 -8.79 27.50
N ASP A 115 -26.51 -9.62 28.48
CA ASP A 115 -26.01 -9.49 29.85
C ASP A 115 -24.49 -9.65 29.90
N VAL A 116 -23.93 -10.65 29.21
CA VAL A 116 -22.49 -10.89 29.16
C VAL A 116 -21.76 -9.82 28.33
N GLU A 117 -22.39 -9.27 27.28
CA GLU A 117 -21.83 -8.17 26.50
C GLU A 117 -21.70 -6.90 27.36
N LYS A 118 -22.72 -6.60 28.16
CA LYS A 118 -22.74 -5.42 29.03
C LYS A 118 -21.86 -5.58 30.27
N ASN A 119 -21.93 -6.72 30.94
CA ASN A 119 -21.37 -6.91 32.29
C ASN A 119 -20.16 -7.86 32.31
N GLY A 120 -19.85 -8.52 31.19
CA GLY A 120 -18.90 -9.62 31.16
C GLY A 120 -19.43 -10.90 31.84
N ILE A 121 -18.54 -11.86 32.06
CA ILE A 121 -18.88 -13.05 32.86
C ILE A 121 -18.73 -12.70 34.34
N THR A 122 -19.83 -12.78 35.07
CA THR A 122 -19.94 -12.55 36.52
C THR A 122 -20.39 -13.84 37.20
N ASP A 123 -20.26 -13.95 38.52
CA ASP A 123 -20.73 -15.14 39.24
C ASP A 123 -22.24 -15.39 39.05
N ALA A 124 -23.02 -14.32 38.82
CA ALA A 124 -24.46 -14.41 38.59
C ALA A 124 -24.84 -15.03 37.24
N ASN A 125 -24.03 -14.84 36.19
CA ASN A 125 -24.33 -15.34 34.85
C ASN A 125 -23.44 -16.50 34.38
N LYS A 126 -22.34 -16.79 35.09
CA LYS A 126 -21.37 -17.86 34.78
C LYS A 126 -22.04 -19.22 34.59
N ALA A 127 -22.92 -19.62 35.51
CA ALA A 127 -23.62 -20.91 35.40
C ALA A 127 -24.50 -20.99 34.13
N LYS A 128 -25.16 -19.88 33.76
CA LYS A 128 -25.96 -19.79 32.53
C LYS A 128 -25.08 -19.87 31.28
N VAL A 129 -23.91 -19.24 31.28
CA VAL A 129 -22.92 -19.33 30.19
C VAL A 129 -22.39 -20.75 30.02
N GLU A 130 -22.08 -21.44 31.11
CA GLU A 130 -21.63 -22.85 31.02
C GLU A 130 -22.75 -23.78 30.55
N SER A 131 -23.99 -23.54 30.97
CA SER A 131 -25.17 -24.25 30.45
C SER A 131 -25.37 -24.02 28.94
N LEU A 132 -25.23 -22.78 28.46
CA LEU A 132 -25.27 -22.45 27.02
C LEU A 132 -24.19 -23.24 26.26
N LYS A 133 -22.96 -23.29 26.78
CA LYS A 133 -21.86 -24.06 26.17
C LYS A 133 -22.13 -25.56 26.19
N ALA A 134 -22.75 -26.09 27.24
CA ALA A 134 -23.16 -27.50 27.30
C ALA A 134 -24.20 -27.80 26.21
N LYS A 135 -25.28 -27.02 26.12
CA LYS A 135 -26.30 -27.17 25.07
C LYS A 135 -25.73 -27.08 23.65
N ALA A 136 -24.76 -26.19 23.43
CA ALA A 136 -24.06 -26.09 22.15
C ALA A 136 -23.26 -27.37 21.81
N LYS A 137 -22.64 -27.99 22.81
CA LYS A 137 -21.94 -29.29 22.66
C LYS A 137 -22.92 -30.43 22.39
N ASP A 138 -24.09 -30.39 23.02
CA ASP A 138 -25.16 -31.39 22.84
C ASP A 138 -25.86 -31.29 21.49
N GLY A 139 -25.56 -30.26 20.70
CA GLY A 139 -26.02 -30.13 19.31
C GLY A 139 -27.12 -29.09 19.09
N ASN A 140 -27.52 -28.33 20.11
CA ASN A 140 -28.54 -27.29 19.95
C ASN A 140 -28.04 -26.19 18.98
N PRO A 141 -28.65 -26.02 17.78
CA PRO A 141 -28.12 -25.12 16.75
C PRO A 141 -28.09 -23.65 17.17
N GLN A 142 -29.09 -23.19 17.93
CA GLN A 142 -29.18 -21.83 18.44
C GLN A 142 -28.13 -21.57 19.51
N ALA A 143 -27.89 -22.54 20.42
CA ALA A 143 -26.81 -22.45 21.38
C ALA A 143 -25.43 -22.39 20.69
N GLN A 144 -25.23 -23.22 19.64
CA GLN A 144 -24.02 -23.17 18.82
C GLN A 144 -23.83 -21.81 18.15
N TYR A 145 -24.91 -21.20 17.64
CA TYR A 145 -24.88 -19.84 17.09
C TYR A 145 -24.41 -18.81 18.13
N TYR A 146 -25.01 -18.78 19.33
CA TYR A 146 -24.61 -17.81 20.36
C TYR A 146 -23.20 -18.04 20.89
N VAL A 147 -22.77 -19.30 21.09
CA VAL A 147 -21.37 -19.60 21.44
C VAL A 147 -20.41 -19.15 20.34
N GLY A 148 -20.77 -19.36 19.07
CA GLY A 148 -20.02 -18.85 17.93
C GLY A 148 -19.90 -17.33 17.94
N SER A 149 -21.01 -16.65 18.22
CA SER A 149 -21.11 -15.18 18.32
C SER A 149 -20.29 -14.62 19.47
N MET A 150 -20.26 -15.32 20.62
CA MET A 150 -19.40 -14.97 21.75
C MET A 150 -17.92 -14.99 21.36
N TYR A 151 -17.46 -16.01 20.62
CA TYR A 151 -16.08 -16.05 20.12
C TYR A 151 -15.80 -15.05 18.99
N ALA A 152 -16.79 -14.74 18.15
CA ALA A 152 -16.67 -13.80 17.04
C ALA A 152 -16.45 -12.36 17.55
N ASN A 153 -17.24 -11.97 18.54
CA ASN A 153 -17.24 -10.61 19.09
C ASN A 153 -16.36 -10.47 20.34
N GLY A 154 -15.97 -11.58 20.96
CA GLY A 154 -15.18 -11.56 22.20
C GLY A 154 -16.04 -11.27 23.45
N VAL A 155 -17.31 -11.66 23.41
CA VAL A 155 -18.28 -11.45 24.50
C VAL A 155 -18.08 -12.55 25.55
N GLY A 156 -17.60 -12.17 26.74
CA GLY A 156 -17.30 -13.09 27.84
C GLY A 156 -16.14 -14.06 27.59
N VAL A 157 -15.55 -14.07 26.39
CA VAL A 157 -14.43 -14.93 26.01
C VAL A 157 -13.44 -14.15 25.18
N LYS A 158 -12.18 -14.60 25.14
CA LYS A 158 -11.20 -14.02 24.22
C LYS A 158 -11.65 -14.25 22.78
N LYS A 159 -11.71 -13.18 21.99
CA LYS A 159 -12.05 -13.22 20.56
C LYS A 159 -11.18 -14.24 19.82
N ASP A 160 -11.83 -15.19 19.14
CA ASP A 160 -11.18 -16.27 18.42
C ASP A 160 -11.99 -16.63 17.17
N SER A 161 -11.56 -16.11 16.02
CA SER A 161 -12.25 -16.32 14.74
C SER A 161 -12.29 -17.80 14.33
N ASN A 162 -11.34 -18.64 14.76
CA ASN A 162 -11.34 -20.06 14.39
C ASN A 162 -12.42 -20.81 15.17
N LYS A 163 -12.50 -20.57 16.48
CA LYS A 163 -13.57 -21.15 17.31
C LYS A 163 -14.94 -20.64 16.88
N ALA A 164 -15.06 -19.34 16.59
CA ALA A 164 -16.28 -18.76 16.05
C ALA A 164 -16.73 -19.47 14.77
N ILE A 165 -15.85 -19.59 13.76
CA ILE A 165 -16.15 -20.29 12.50
C ILE A 165 -16.55 -21.74 12.75
N SER A 166 -15.88 -22.45 13.66
CA SER A 166 -16.20 -23.86 13.97
C SER A 166 -17.63 -24.00 14.51
N TRP A 167 -18.01 -23.17 15.49
CA TRP A 167 -19.35 -23.21 16.08
C TRP A 167 -20.43 -22.70 15.12
N LEU A 168 -20.17 -21.59 14.41
CA LEU A 168 -21.10 -21.04 13.43
C LEU A 168 -21.32 -21.98 12.25
N ASN A 169 -20.31 -22.73 11.80
CA ASN A 169 -20.46 -23.75 10.76
C ASN A 169 -21.43 -24.86 11.21
N LYS A 170 -21.38 -25.29 12.46
CA LYS A 170 -22.28 -26.33 12.98
C LYS A 170 -23.73 -25.85 12.99
N ALA A 171 -23.96 -24.62 13.44
CA ALA A 171 -25.29 -24.00 13.43
C ALA A 171 -25.80 -23.76 11.99
N ALA A 172 -24.93 -23.27 11.10
CA ALA A 172 -25.25 -23.04 9.69
C ALA A 172 -25.60 -24.33 8.95
N LEU A 173 -24.92 -25.45 9.25
CA LEU A 173 -25.20 -26.75 8.62
C LEU A 173 -26.64 -27.23 8.86
N VAL A 174 -27.23 -26.85 10.01
CA VAL A 174 -28.62 -27.19 10.38
C VAL A 174 -29.62 -26.12 9.89
N GLY A 175 -29.15 -25.09 9.17
CA GLY A 175 -30.00 -24.07 8.56
C GLY A 175 -30.23 -22.81 9.41
N VAL A 176 -29.41 -22.56 10.44
CA VAL A 176 -29.47 -21.29 11.17
C VAL A 176 -28.92 -20.16 10.29
N LEU A 177 -29.82 -19.44 9.61
CA LEU A 177 -29.46 -18.36 8.67
C LEU A 177 -28.63 -17.24 9.31
N ALA A 178 -28.88 -16.92 10.58
CA ALA A 178 -28.08 -15.95 11.33
C ALA A 178 -26.61 -16.38 11.41
N ALA A 179 -26.35 -17.68 11.57
CA ALA A 179 -25.01 -18.24 11.63
C ALA A 179 -24.29 -18.13 10.28
N GLU A 180 -24.97 -18.37 9.15
CA GLU A 180 -24.38 -18.23 7.81
C GLU A 180 -23.95 -16.79 7.51
N ARG A 181 -24.79 -15.82 7.88
CA ARG A 181 -24.50 -14.40 7.72
C ARG A 181 -23.28 -13.99 8.53
N GLU A 182 -23.23 -14.37 9.80
CA GLU A 182 -22.12 -14.05 10.69
C GLU A 182 -20.83 -14.80 10.35
N LEU A 183 -20.94 -16.04 9.88
CA LEU A 183 -19.82 -16.82 9.38
C LEU A 183 -19.08 -16.09 8.24
N THR A 184 -19.84 -15.47 7.34
CA THR A 184 -19.30 -14.68 6.22
C THR A 184 -18.51 -13.48 6.74
N THR A 185 -19.10 -12.70 7.66
CA THR A 185 -18.43 -11.52 8.23
C THR A 185 -17.18 -11.89 9.03
N VAL A 186 -17.21 -13.00 9.78
CA VAL A 186 -16.05 -13.48 10.54
C VAL A 186 -14.93 -13.95 9.62
N ARG A 187 -15.25 -14.68 8.54
CA ARG A 187 -14.26 -15.12 7.54
C ARG A 187 -13.63 -13.95 6.81
N GLU A 188 -14.43 -13.00 6.36
CA GLU A 188 -13.94 -11.76 5.75
C GLU A 188 -13.08 -10.95 6.72
N GLY A 189 -13.52 -10.80 7.97
CA GLY A 189 -12.75 -10.13 9.02
C GLY A 189 -11.39 -10.77 9.24
N LYS A 190 -11.32 -12.10 9.25
CA LYS A 190 -10.07 -12.86 9.36
C LYS A 190 -9.15 -12.63 8.16
N GLN A 191 -9.69 -12.65 6.94
CA GLN A 191 -8.91 -12.38 5.72
C GLN A 191 -8.38 -10.95 5.69
N ARG A 192 -9.22 -9.96 6.02
CA ARG A 192 -8.84 -8.55 6.10
C ARG A 192 -7.75 -8.34 7.15
N ALA A 193 -7.85 -8.96 8.32
CA ALA A 193 -6.82 -8.91 9.35
C ALA A 193 -5.50 -9.55 8.90
N ALA A 194 -5.54 -10.68 8.20
CA ALA A 194 -4.35 -11.32 7.64
C ALA A 194 -3.65 -10.45 6.58
N LEU A 195 -4.44 -9.83 5.68
CA LEU A 195 -3.93 -8.92 4.67
C LEU A 195 -3.32 -7.66 5.29
N ALA A 196 -3.97 -7.10 6.32
CA ALA A 196 -3.45 -5.94 7.05
C ALA A 196 -2.09 -6.24 7.72
N LYS A 197 -1.93 -7.43 8.32
CA LYS A 197 -0.65 -7.87 8.89
C LYS A 197 0.44 -7.99 7.82
N ARG A 198 0.13 -8.62 6.67
CA ARG A 198 1.06 -8.73 5.55
C ARG A 198 1.51 -7.35 5.03
N ARG A 199 0.57 -6.44 4.81
CA ARG A 199 0.87 -5.06 4.39
C ARG A 199 1.72 -4.31 5.41
N ALA A 200 1.47 -4.50 6.70
CA ALA A 200 2.28 -3.91 7.76
C ALA A 200 3.72 -4.46 7.77
N GLU A 201 3.88 -5.78 7.60
CA GLU A 201 5.19 -6.42 7.49
C GLU A 201 5.94 -5.99 6.22
N GLU A 202 5.26 -5.91 5.08
CA GLU A 202 5.81 -5.41 3.82
C GLU A 202 6.27 -3.96 3.96
N LYS A 203 5.46 -3.10 4.59
CA LYS A 203 5.85 -1.70 4.87
C LYS A 203 7.08 -1.62 5.76
N LYS A 204 7.16 -2.44 6.82
CA LYS A 204 8.34 -2.52 7.69
C LYS A 204 9.58 -2.98 6.92
N ARG A 205 9.44 -4.01 6.07
CA ARG A 205 10.53 -4.51 5.21
C ARG A 205 10.99 -3.44 4.20
N ALA A 206 10.05 -2.74 3.57
CA ALA A 206 10.36 -1.64 2.66
C ALA A 206 11.07 -0.48 3.37
N GLN A 207 10.63 -0.11 4.57
CA GLN A 207 11.31 0.91 5.38
C GLN A 207 12.74 0.50 5.77
N LEU A 208 12.95 -0.77 6.13
CA LEU A 208 14.28 -1.28 6.44
C LEU A 208 15.19 -1.24 5.21
N LYS A 209 14.70 -1.69 4.05
CA LYS A 209 15.45 -1.60 2.79
C LYS A 209 15.81 -0.16 2.42
N ALA A 210 14.83 0.75 2.49
CA ALA A 210 15.06 2.18 2.23
C ALA A 210 16.08 2.79 3.22
N ARG A 211 16.05 2.39 4.50
CA ARG A 211 17.05 2.81 5.48
C ARG A 211 18.44 2.29 5.13
N GLN A 212 18.57 1.02 4.78
CA GLN A 212 19.85 0.43 4.37
C GLN A 212 20.40 1.09 3.10
N GLU A 213 19.55 1.40 2.13
CA GLU A 213 19.95 2.12 0.92
C GLU A 213 20.41 3.55 1.23
N ARG A 214 19.69 4.27 2.10
CA ARG A 214 20.13 5.60 2.58
C ARG A 214 21.46 5.54 3.31
N GLU A 215 21.65 4.55 4.19
CA GLU A 215 22.93 4.36 4.90
C GLU A 215 24.07 4.03 3.92
N LYS A 216 23.82 3.20 2.90
CA LYS A 216 24.80 2.93 1.83
C LYS A 216 25.12 4.19 1.03
N GLN A 217 24.10 4.96 0.63
CA GLN A 217 24.27 6.22 -0.10
C GLN A 217 25.05 7.25 0.73
N ALA A 218 24.71 7.40 2.02
CA ALA A 218 25.42 8.29 2.92
C ALA A 218 26.90 7.89 3.08
N LYS A 219 27.22 6.59 3.16
CA LYS A 219 28.61 6.11 3.18
C LYS A 219 29.34 6.42 1.88
N ILE A 220 28.70 6.21 0.73
CA ILE A 220 29.27 6.55 -0.58
C ILE A 220 29.51 8.06 -0.67
N GLU A 221 28.56 8.88 -0.23
CA GLU A 221 28.68 10.34 -0.23
C GLU A 221 29.79 10.82 0.72
N GLN A 222 29.89 10.24 1.91
CA GLN A 222 30.96 10.52 2.86
C GLN A 222 32.33 10.16 2.27
N GLN A 223 32.45 9.01 1.59
CA GLN A 223 33.68 8.63 0.89
C GLN A 223 34.02 9.60 -0.24
N ARG A 224 33.04 10.03 -1.03
CA ARG A 224 33.23 11.02 -2.11
C ARG A 224 33.69 12.36 -1.55
N LYS A 225 33.10 12.85 -0.46
CA LYS A 225 33.52 14.07 0.22
C LYS A 225 34.95 13.97 0.73
N LEU A 226 35.31 12.85 1.36
CA LEU A 226 36.67 12.60 1.82
C LEU A 226 37.68 12.54 0.66
N GLN A 227 37.32 11.89 -0.45
CA GLN A 227 38.17 11.85 -1.65
C GLN A 227 38.35 13.23 -2.27
N ALA A 228 37.26 14.01 -2.39
CA ALA A 228 37.31 15.37 -2.90
C ALA A 228 38.18 16.29 -2.01
N GLN A 229 38.07 16.14 -0.68
CA GLN A 229 38.93 16.87 0.27
C GLN A 229 40.40 16.49 0.09
N LYS A 230 40.73 15.19 0.02
CA LYS A 230 42.10 14.73 -0.24
C LYS A 230 42.65 15.27 -1.57
N GLN A 231 41.82 15.32 -2.61
CA GLN A 231 42.20 15.90 -3.90
C GLN A 231 42.43 17.41 -3.82
N ALA A 232 41.57 18.14 -3.09
CA ALA A 232 41.73 19.57 -2.87
C ALA A 232 43.01 19.88 -2.07
N ASP A 233 43.28 19.13 -1.00
CA ASP A 233 44.48 19.27 -0.18
C ASP A 233 45.74 18.95 -1.00
N ALA A 234 45.72 17.88 -1.81
CA ALA A 234 46.82 17.54 -2.70
C ALA A 234 47.07 18.62 -3.76
N LYS A 235 46.00 19.19 -4.33
CA LYS A 235 46.08 20.29 -5.28
C LYS A 235 46.66 21.55 -4.63
N ALA A 236 46.19 21.93 -3.44
CA ALA A 236 46.70 23.07 -2.70
C ALA A 236 48.20 22.92 -2.38
N ARG A 237 48.62 21.72 -1.93
CA ARG A 237 50.04 21.41 -1.70
C ARG A 237 50.86 21.49 -2.98
N ALA A 238 50.35 20.98 -4.10
CA ALA A 238 51.02 21.06 -5.39
C ALA A 238 51.18 22.50 -5.89
N GLU A 239 50.14 23.33 -5.72
CA GLU A 239 50.20 24.76 -6.03
C GLU A 239 51.20 25.50 -5.13
N GLU A 240 51.27 25.16 -3.85
CA GLU A 240 52.24 25.75 -2.92
C GLU A 240 53.68 25.35 -3.27
N VAL A 241 53.94 24.07 -3.57
CA VAL A 241 55.26 23.62 -4.07
C VAL A 241 55.62 24.33 -5.37
N ALA A 242 54.66 24.52 -6.29
CA ALA A 242 54.90 25.26 -7.53
C ALA A 242 55.25 26.73 -7.27
N ARG A 243 54.61 27.38 -6.28
CA ARG A 243 54.97 28.75 -5.86
C ARG A 243 56.38 28.80 -5.27
N GLN A 244 56.72 27.87 -4.37
CA GLN A 244 58.05 27.79 -3.75
C GLN A 244 59.14 27.56 -4.80
N ASN A 245 58.91 26.66 -5.76
CA ASN A 245 59.84 26.42 -6.87
C ASN A 245 59.99 27.66 -7.76
N LYS A 246 58.91 28.37 -8.04
CA LYS A 246 58.96 29.62 -8.81
C LYS A 246 59.76 30.69 -8.07
N SER A 247 59.58 30.85 -6.76
CA SER A 247 60.38 31.79 -5.96
C SER A 247 61.85 31.36 -5.87
N ALA A 248 62.14 30.07 -5.70
CA ALA A 248 63.50 29.55 -5.65
C ALA A 248 64.23 29.77 -6.99
N ASN A 249 63.56 29.50 -8.11
CA ASN A 249 64.10 29.75 -9.45
C ASN A 249 64.32 31.25 -9.72
N ALA A 250 63.40 32.11 -9.27
CA ALA A 250 63.55 33.55 -9.39
C ALA A 250 64.74 34.06 -8.55
N ALA A 251 64.89 33.57 -7.31
CA ALA A 251 66.04 33.89 -6.46
C ALA A 251 67.36 33.42 -7.09
N ALA A 252 67.41 32.17 -7.59
CA ALA A 252 68.58 31.63 -8.28
C ALA A 252 68.95 32.43 -9.53
N ALA A 253 67.96 32.87 -10.32
CA ALA A 253 68.18 33.74 -11.48
C ALA A 253 68.74 35.12 -11.09
N LEU A 254 68.29 35.67 -9.97
CA LEU A 254 68.75 36.97 -9.46
C LEU A 254 70.18 36.87 -8.93
N GLU A 255 70.50 35.81 -8.18
CA GLU A 255 71.88 35.51 -7.76
C GLU A 255 72.81 35.28 -8.95
N ALA A 256 72.35 34.56 -9.99
CA ALA A 256 73.13 34.35 -11.21
C ALA A 256 73.41 35.67 -11.94
N LYS A 257 72.40 36.55 -12.02
CA LYS A 257 72.56 37.88 -12.60
C LYS A 257 73.53 38.74 -11.80
N GLU A 258 73.43 38.76 -10.47
CA GLU A 258 74.34 39.52 -9.62
C GLU A 258 75.79 39.01 -9.74
N LYS A 259 76.00 37.69 -9.83
CA LYS A 259 77.31 37.09 -10.10
C LYS A 259 77.85 37.50 -11.48
N ALA A 260 77.01 37.50 -12.51
CA ALA A 260 77.40 37.93 -13.85
C ALA A 260 77.76 39.42 -13.89
N ASP A 261 76.98 40.27 -13.23
CA ASP A 261 77.23 41.72 -13.13
C ASP A 261 78.54 42.01 -12.38
N LYS A 262 78.81 41.27 -11.29
CA LYS A 262 80.09 41.36 -10.56
C LYS A 262 81.27 40.90 -11.41
N ALA A 263 81.14 39.79 -12.13
CA ALA A 263 82.18 39.29 -13.04
C ALA A 263 82.47 40.30 -14.17
N ALA A 264 81.43 40.87 -14.78
CA ALA A 264 81.58 41.90 -15.81
C ALA A 264 82.23 43.18 -15.25
N ALA A 265 81.90 43.58 -14.02
CA ALA A 265 82.53 44.71 -13.36
C ALA A 265 84.02 44.45 -13.05
N GLU A 266 84.37 43.21 -12.68
CA GLU A 266 85.75 42.81 -12.44
C GLU A 266 86.56 42.75 -13.75
N GLU A 267 86.01 42.18 -14.82
CA GLU A 267 86.60 42.21 -16.17
C GLU A 267 86.83 43.65 -16.64
N ALA A 268 85.87 44.55 -16.43
CA ALA A 268 86.01 45.97 -16.77
C ALA A 268 87.12 46.66 -15.95
N ARG A 269 87.29 46.30 -14.66
CA ARG A 269 88.40 46.78 -13.82
C ARG A 269 89.74 46.28 -14.33
N GLN A 270 89.85 44.99 -14.66
CA GLN A 270 91.06 44.39 -15.22
C GLN A 270 91.43 45.05 -16.56
N ALA A 271 90.46 45.28 -17.44
CA ALA A 271 90.66 45.97 -18.71
C ALA A 271 91.16 47.42 -18.51
N LYS A 272 90.61 48.16 -17.54
CA LYS A 272 91.08 49.50 -17.18
C LYS A 272 92.51 49.50 -16.64
N LEU A 273 92.85 48.58 -15.75
CA LEU A 273 94.19 48.45 -15.20
C LEU A 273 95.21 48.15 -16.31
N LEU A 274 94.87 47.23 -17.22
CA LEU A 274 95.71 46.90 -18.37
C LEU A 274 95.89 48.11 -19.31
N ALA A 275 94.84 48.90 -19.52
CA ALA A 275 94.91 50.14 -20.29
C ALA A 275 95.81 51.19 -19.63
N GLN A 276 95.73 51.34 -18.30
CA GLN A 276 96.63 52.22 -17.53
C GLN A 276 98.08 51.76 -17.64
N GLN A 277 98.35 50.46 -17.46
CA GLN A 277 99.70 49.90 -17.63
C GLN A 277 100.26 50.16 -19.03
N LYS A 278 99.44 49.98 -20.08
CA LYS A 278 99.82 50.30 -21.46
C LYS A 278 100.09 51.81 -21.66
N ALA A 279 99.27 52.67 -21.06
CA ALA A 279 99.45 54.12 -21.15
C ALA A 279 100.71 54.59 -20.39
N GLU A 280 100.99 54.02 -19.22
CA GLU A 280 102.22 54.28 -18.47
C GLU A 280 103.45 53.73 -19.19
N ALA A 281 103.37 52.54 -19.80
CA ALA A 281 104.43 52.01 -20.63
C ALA A 281 104.74 52.96 -21.80
N LYS A 282 103.70 53.47 -22.49
CA LYS A 282 103.84 54.46 -23.56
C LYS A 282 104.41 55.79 -23.05
N LYS A 283 104.00 56.26 -21.86
CA LYS A 283 104.60 57.44 -21.21
C LYS A 283 106.07 57.22 -20.90
N ARG A 284 106.45 56.09 -20.29
CA ARG A 284 107.85 55.72 -20.00
C ARG A 284 108.68 55.64 -21.28
N GLU A 285 108.10 55.12 -22.35
CA GLU A 285 108.74 55.06 -23.66
C GLU A 285 108.93 56.46 -24.26
N SER A 286 107.92 57.34 -24.18
CA SER A 286 108.04 58.73 -24.60
C SER A 286 109.03 59.55 -23.75
N GLN A 287 109.12 59.27 -22.44
CA GLN A 287 110.10 59.88 -21.54
C GLN A 287 111.52 59.39 -21.84
N LYS A 288 111.70 58.10 -22.13
CA LYS A 288 112.97 57.56 -22.63
C LYS A 288 113.37 58.25 -23.94
N GLN A 289 112.45 58.40 -24.88
CA GLN A 289 112.70 59.10 -26.15
C GLN A 289 113.01 60.59 -25.94
N ALA A 290 112.37 61.26 -24.99
CA ALA A 290 112.65 62.66 -24.65
C ALA A 290 114.01 62.84 -23.93
N LEU A 291 114.40 61.92 -23.04
CA LEU A 291 115.72 61.90 -22.43
C LEU A 291 116.83 61.66 -23.46
N LEU A 292 116.58 60.79 -24.43
CA LEU A 292 117.49 60.56 -25.57
C LEU A 292 117.64 61.83 -26.42
N LYS A 293 116.57 62.59 -26.65
CA LYS A 293 116.62 63.87 -27.37
C LYS A 293 117.33 65.00 -26.60
N LYS A 294 117.22 65.03 -25.27
CA LYS A 294 117.98 65.99 -24.43
C LYS A 294 119.47 65.69 -24.44
N ARG A 295 119.85 64.41 -24.35
CA ARG A 295 121.26 64.00 -24.47
C ARG A 295 121.88 64.36 -25.82
N ALA A 296 121.09 64.36 -26.90
CA ALA A 296 121.52 64.77 -28.23
C ALA A 296 121.54 66.30 -28.44
N ALA A 297 121.11 67.10 -27.46
CA ALA A 297 121.13 68.57 -27.51
C ALA A 297 122.20 69.19 -26.59
N ASP A 298 122.85 68.37 -25.75
CA ASP A 298 123.95 68.74 -24.85
C ASP A 298 125.33 68.25 -25.39
N GLU A 299 125.37 67.74 -26.62
CA GLU A 299 126.58 67.43 -27.43
C GLU A 299 126.76 68.48 -28.53
#